data_AF-A0A8D8IDH5-F1
#
_entry.id   AF-A0A8D8IDH5-F1
#
_cell.length_a   1.000
_cell.length_b   1.000
_cell.length_c   1.000
_cell.angle_alpha   90.00
_cell.angle_beta   90.00
_cell.angle_gamma   90.00
#
_symmetry.space_group_name_H-M   'P 1'
#
loop_
_entity.id
_entity.type
_entity.pdbx_description
1 polymer ?
#
loop_
_entity_poly.entity_id
_entity_poly.type
_entity_poly.pdbx_seq_one_letter_code
_entity_poly.pdbx_strand_id
1 'polypeptide(L)'
;LFDKPLNRCDKQLLVVNGNQLKIEGETDVWVKLNGFEHKLKLLVLNSDFKFIPLFGRNWMDVFFPQWRQFFSNNANIDEQVNSVSVQNSDQWIEEIKRDFSQVFVKDFSTPIKGFEAELILKSDVPIFKKAYDVPYRLREKVLIYLDRLEKENVIT
;
A
#
# COMPACT_ATOMS: atom_id res chain seq x y z
N LEU A 1 -5.42 -28.11 27.03
CA LEU A 1 -4.70 -26.89 27.45
C LEU A 1 -3.21 -27.19 27.35
N PHE A 2 -2.42 -26.26 26.80
CA PHE A 2 -0.96 -26.40 26.76
C PHE A 2 -0.39 -26.06 28.15
N ASP A 3 0.18 -27.05 28.85
CA ASP A 3 0.78 -26.89 30.19
C ASP A 3 2.27 -26.50 30.18
N LYS A 4 2.84 -26.21 29.00
CA LYS A 4 4.24 -25.77 28.90
C LYS A 4 4.31 -24.24 28.96
N PRO A 5 5.20 -23.66 29.79
CA PRO A 5 5.40 -22.23 29.82
C PRO A 5 5.91 -21.75 28.46
N LEU A 6 5.33 -20.65 27.96
CA LEU A 6 5.79 -20.02 26.74
C LEU A 6 7.15 -19.37 27.00
N ASN A 7 8.06 -19.50 26.03
CA ASN A 7 9.30 -18.76 26.05
C ASN A 7 9.02 -17.30 25.64
N ARG A 8 9.72 -16.38 26.28
CA ARG A 8 9.64 -14.95 25.94
C ARG A 8 10.07 -14.74 24.48
N CYS A 9 9.29 -13.95 23.75
CA CYS A 9 9.58 -13.58 22.36
C CYS A 9 9.60 -12.06 22.24
N ASP A 10 10.74 -11.47 21.85
CA ASP A 10 10.88 -10.02 21.68
C ASP A 10 10.57 -9.56 20.24
N LYS A 11 9.95 -10.42 19.43
CA LYS A 11 9.56 -10.07 18.06
C LYS A 11 8.38 -9.11 18.08
N GLN A 12 8.32 -8.23 17.10
CA GLN A 12 7.17 -7.36 16.85
C GLN A 12 6.55 -7.76 15.51
N LEU A 13 5.26 -8.03 15.51
CA LEU A 13 4.50 -8.33 14.31
C LEU A 13 3.50 -7.22 14.06
N LEU A 14 3.55 -6.65 12.87
CA LEU A 14 2.64 -5.62 12.40
C LEU A 14 1.67 -6.24 11.39
N VAL A 15 0.39 -5.92 11.55
CA VAL A 15 -0.64 -6.23 10.57
C VAL A 15 -0.59 -5.18 9.45
N VAL A 16 -1.12 -5.52 8.27
CA VAL A 16 -1.15 -4.63 7.09
C VAL A 16 -1.85 -3.28 7.32
N ASN A 17 -2.68 -3.16 8.35
CA ASN A 17 -3.32 -1.91 8.76
C ASN A 17 -2.47 -1.08 9.75
N GLY A 18 -1.23 -1.49 10.03
CA GLY A 18 -0.33 -0.82 10.96
C GLY A 18 -0.52 -1.21 12.42
N ASN A 19 -1.51 -2.03 12.77
CA ASN A 19 -1.73 -2.45 14.15
C ASN A 19 -0.70 -3.50 14.57
N GLN A 20 -0.21 -3.40 15.81
CA GLN A 20 0.71 -4.37 16.38
C GLN A 20 -0.04 -5.57 16.97
N LEU A 21 0.41 -6.79 16.65
CA LEU A 21 -0.09 -8.01 17.24
C LEU A 21 0.54 -8.24 18.61
N LYS A 22 -0.31 -8.55 19.61
CA LYS A 22 0.14 -8.92 20.95
C LYS A 22 0.62 -10.38 20.95
N ILE A 23 1.91 -10.56 21.18
CA ILE A 23 2.56 -11.87 21.27
C ILE A 23 2.63 -12.29 22.75
N GLU A 24 2.13 -13.47 23.07
CA GLU A 24 2.24 -14.04 24.42
C GLU A 24 3.55 -14.81 24.61
N GLY A 25 4.09 -15.36 23.52
CA GLY A 25 5.40 -15.99 23.51
C GLY A 25 5.59 -16.98 22.36
N GLU A 26 6.60 -17.83 22.48
CA GLU A 26 6.87 -18.90 21.54
C GLU A 26 7.10 -20.24 22.27
N THR A 27 6.72 -21.35 21.63
CA THR A 27 6.95 -22.69 22.16
C THR A 27 7.49 -23.61 21.07
N ASP A 28 8.29 -24.60 21.46
CA ASP A 28 8.68 -25.66 20.55
C ASP A 28 7.55 -26.68 20.40
N VAL A 29 7.26 -27.05 19.15
CA VAL A 29 6.28 -28.08 18.79
C VAL A 29 6.90 -29.07 17.80
N TRP A 30 6.50 -30.32 17.90
CA TRP A 30 6.81 -31.31 16.86
C TRP A 30 5.79 -31.18 15.75
N VAL A 31 6.28 -30.93 14.53
CA VAL A 31 5.47 -30.75 13.33
C VAL A 31 5.76 -31.92 12.40
N LYS A 32 4.72 -32.62 11.98
CA LYS A 32 4.81 -33.70 11.00
C LYS A 32 4.16 -33.29 9.69
N LEU A 33 4.93 -33.30 8.61
CA LEU A 33 4.44 -32.99 7.26
C LEU A 33 5.17 -33.88 6.25
N ASN A 34 4.43 -34.45 5.29
CA ASN A 34 4.96 -35.29 4.21
C ASN A 34 5.86 -36.45 4.72
N GLY A 35 5.54 -37.02 5.89
CA GLY A 35 6.32 -38.10 6.49
C GLY A 35 7.56 -37.67 7.27
N PHE A 36 7.96 -36.40 7.20
CA PHE A 36 9.05 -35.83 7.97
C PHE A 36 8.54 -35.19 9.26
N GLU A 37 9.34 -35.29 10.32
CA GLU A 37 9.03 -34.74 11.63
C GLU A 37 10.17 -33.86 12.12
N HIS A 38 9.86 -32.60 12.44
CA HIS A 38 10.82 -31.62 12.91
C HIS A 38 10.29 -30.86 14.13
N LYS A 39 11.20 -30.55 15.06
CA LYS A 39 10.92 -29.70 16.21
C LYS A 39 11.10 -28.24 15.81
N LEU A 40 10.01 -27.48 15.76
CA LEU A 40 9.97 -26.10 15.28
C LEU A 40 9.32 -25.16 16.28
N LYS A 41 9.67 -23.88 16.20
CA LYS A 41 9.06 -22.83 17.04
C LYS A 41 7.72 -22.40 16.48
N LEU A 42 6.69 -22.42 17.33
CA LEU A 42 5.37 -21.87 17.09
C LEU A 42 5.17 -20.62 17.94
N LEU A 43 4.72 -19.55 17.30
CA LEU A 43 4.41 -18.29 17.96
C LEU A 43 2.96 -18.29 18.45
N VAL A 44 2.73 -17.87 19.69
CA VAL A 44 1.40 -17.80 20.30
C VAL A 44 1.00 -16.33 20.42
N LEU A 45 -0.15 -16.02 19.82
CA LEU A 45 -0.73 -14.69 19.81
C LEU A 45 -1.94 -14.63 20.73
N ASN A 46 -2.13 -13.50 21.39
CA ASN A 46 -3.38 -13.17 22.07
C ASN A 46 -4.14 -12.19 21.20
N SER A 47 -5.19 -12.71 20.56
CA SER A 47 -6.02 -11.99 19.60
C SER A 47 -7.46 -12.45 19.74
N ASP A 48 -8.39 -11.50 19.77
CA ASP A 48 -9.83 -11.77 19.76
C ASP A 48 -10.31 -12.28 18.38
N PHE A 49 -9.50 -12.07 17.34
CA PHE A 49 -9.78 -12.52 15.98
C PHE A 49 -9.36 -13.97 15.77
N LYS A 50 -10.30 -14.79 15.29
CA LYS A 50 -10.01 -16.12 14.75
C LYS A 50 -9.42 -15.98 13.35
N PHE A 51 -8.23 -16.51 13.14
CA PHE A 51 -7.60 -16.58 11.82
C PHE A 51 -6.94 -17.94 11.63
N ILE A 52 -6.69 -18.29 10.37
CA ILE A 52 -5.93 -19.49 10.03
C ILE A 52 -4.46 -19.07 9.97
N PRO A 53 -3.58 -19.57 10.87
CA PRO A 53 -2.18 -19.21 10.83
C PRO A 53 -1.55 -19.70 9.53
N LEU A 54 -0.82 -18.81 8.86
CA LEU A 54 -0.11 -19.17 7.65
C LEU A 54 1.08 -20.06 7.98
N PHE A 55 1.44 -20.90 7.01
CA PHE A 55 2.67 -21.69 7.08
C PHE A 55 3.87 -20.74 6.92
N GLY A 56 4.52 -20.43 8.03
CA GLY A 56 5.56 -19.39 8.07
C GLY A 56 6.80 -19.73 7.25
N ARG A 57 7.56 -18.70 6.86
CA ARG A 57 8.82 -18.85 6.11
C ARG A 57 9.84 -19.74 6.84
N ASN A 58 9.89 -19.62 8.16
CA ASN A 58 10.73 -20.45 9.02
C ASN A 58 10.40 -21.94 8.93
N TRP A 59 9.13 -22.30 8.74
CA TRP A 59 8.74 -23.70 8.55
C TRP A 59 8.91 -24.12 7.09
N MET A 60 8.67 -23.23 6.12
CA MET A 60 8.97 -23.48 4.70
C MET A 60 10.46 -23.75 4.46
N ASP A 61 11.36 -23.04 5.13
CA ASP A 61 12.81 -23.26 5.01
C ASP A 61 13.22 -24.69 5.46
N VAL A 62 12.42 -25.34 6.31
CA VAL A 62 12.68 -26.71 6.79
C VAL A 62 12.02 -27.77 5.90
N PHE A 63 10.73 -27.63 5.61
CA PHE A 63 9.99 -28.65 4.86
C PHE A 63 10.12 -28.52 3.34
N PHE A 64 10.49 -27.35 2.85
CA PHE A 64 10.63 -27.06 1.43
C PHE A 64 11.89 -26.20 1.17
N PRO A 65 13.12 -26.68 1.41
CA PRO A 65 14.31 -25.82 1.43
C PRO A 65 14.55 -24.95 0.17
N GLN A 66 14.07 -25.41 -0.99
CA GLN A 66 14.17 -24.69 -2.27
C GLN A 66 12.93 -23.83 -2.61
N TRP A 67 12.00 -23.64 -1.67
CA TRP A 67 10.75 -22.89 -1.92
C TRP A 67 11.04 -21.47 -2.43
N ARG A 68 12.07 -20.82 -1.88
CA ARG A 68 12.50 -19.50 -2.33
C ARG A 68 12.91 -19.52 -3.79
N GLN A 69 13.68 -20.53 -4.20
CA GLN A 69 14.09 -20.72 -5.59
C GLN A 69 12.91 -21.04 -6.50
N PHE A 70 11.87 -21.73 -6.04
CA PHE A 70 10.66 -21.94 -6.84
C PHE A 70 9.92 -20.64 -7.16
N PHE A 71 9.82 -19.73 -6.17
CA PHE A 71 9.26 -18.40 -6.41
C PHE A 71 10.23 -17.50 -7.15
N SER A 72 11.53 -17.70 -6.96
CA SER A 72 12.56 -16.99 -7.70
C SER A 72 12.58 -17.41 -9.15
N ASN A 73 12.62 -18.69 -9.52
CA ASN A 73 12.77 -19.17 -10.91
C ASN A 73 11.61 -18.81 -11.87
N ASN A 74 10.52 -18.22 -11.37
CA ASN A 74 9.52 -17.55 -12.22
C ASN A 74 9.93 -16.11 -12.60
N ALA A 75 11.08 -15.65 -12.13
CA ALA A 75 11.79 -14.43 -12.47
C ALA A 75 13.29 -14.79 -12.57
N ASN A 76 13.92 -14.62 -13.73
CA ASN A 76 15.36 -14.87 -13.86
C ASN A 76 16.13 -14.04 -12.80
N ILE A 77 16.69 -14.68 -11.76
CA ILE A 77 17.36 -14.03 -10.64
C ILE A 77 18.81 -14.53 -10.61
N ASP A 78 19.68 -13.72 -11.20
CA ASP A 78 21.09 -13.62 -10.81
C ASP A 78 21.40 -12.23 -10.24
N GLU A 79 20.37 -11.55 -9.70
CA GLU A 79 20.57 -10.26 -9.06
C GLU A 79 19.98 -10.20 -7.66
N GLN A 80 20.86 -9.79 -6.75
CA GLN A 80 20.58 -9.40 -5.39
C GLN A 80 19.33 -8.51 -5.34
N VAL A 81 18.45 -8.78 -4.39
CA VAL A 81 17.24 -7.99 -4.09
C VAL A 81 17.52 -6.51 -3.76
N ASN A 82 18.80 -6.10 -3.70
CA ASN A 82 19.25 -4.71 -3.53
C ASN A 82 19.68 -4.00 -4.83
N SER A 83 19.64 -4.68 -5.97
CA SER A 83 19.86 -4.08 -7.28
C SER A 83 18.67 -4.41 -8.16
N VAL A 84 17.72 -3.48 -8.26
CA VAL A 84 16.84 -3.43 -9.42
C VAL A 84 17.74 -3.06 -10.60
N SER A 85 18.43 -4.03 -11.23
CA SER A 85 18.93 -3.73 -12.58
C SER A 85 17.72 -3.79 -13.50
N VAL A 86 17.36 -2.59 -13.90
CA VAL A 86 16.45 -2.32 -14.99
C VAL A 86 17.13 -2.84 -16.25
N GLN A 87 16.90 -4.11 -16.60
CA GLN A 87 17.11 -4.56 -17.97
C GLN A 87 15.72 -4.76 -18.56
N ASN A 88 15.34 -3.84 -19.46
CA ASN A 88 14.03 -3.67 -20.13
C ASN A 88 12.92 -2.88 -19.41
N SER A 89 13.14 -2.24 -18.25
CA SER A 89 12.06 -1.42 -17.67
C SER A 89 11.76 -0.16 -18.47
N ASP A 90 12.69 0.34 -19.28
CA ASP A 90 12.44 1.54 -20.10
C ASP A 90 11.31 1.30 -21.10
N GLN A 91 11.25 0.12 -21.74
CA GLN A 91 10.16 -0.20 -22.66
C GLN A 91 8.81 -0.26 -21.94
N TRP A 92 8.76 -0.94 -20.80
CA TRP A 92 7.55 -1.04 -19.99
C TRP A 92 7.10 0.31 -19.40
N ILE A 93 8.05 1.15 -18.99
CA ILE A 93 7.77 2.50 -18.50
C ILE A 93 7.24 3.37 -19.63
N GLU A 94 7.82 3.30 -20.83
CA GLU A 94 7.32 4.04 -21.99
C GLU A 94 5.95 3.53 -22.46
N GLU A 95 5.69 2.23 -22.36
CA GLU A 95 4.35 1.66 -22.58
C GLU A 95 3.33 2.18 -21.57
N ILE A 96 3.65 2.19 -20.26
CA ILE A 96 2.77 2.77 -19.23
C ILE A 96 2.55 4.27 -19.46
N LYS A 97 3.61 5.03 -19.77
CA LYS A 97 3.48 6.46 -20.07
C LYS A 97 2.61 6.70 -21.29
N ARG A 98 2.66 5.84 -22.30
CA ARG A 98 1.81 5.92 -23.47
C ARG A 98 0.36 5.61 -23.13
N ASP A 99 0.14 4.46 -22.47
CA ASP A 99 -1.20 3.93 -22.19
C ASP A 99 -1.95 4.81 -21.17
N PHE A 100 -1.22 5.45 -20.25
CA PHE A 100 -1.76 6.36 -19.23
C PHE A 100 -1.23 7.79 -19.36
N SER A 101 -1.06 8.26 -20.60
CA SER A 101 -0.49 9.58 -20.89
C SER A 101 -1.15 10.72 -20.11
N GLN A 102 -2.48 10.70 -19.95
CA GLN A 102 -3.24 11.71 -19.20
C GLN A 102 -2.81 11.85 -17.73
N VAL A 103 -2.27 10.79 -17.11
CA VAL A 103 -1.79 10.81 -15.72
C VAL A 103 -0.44 11.53 -15.61
N PHE A 104 0.38 11.46 -16.65
CA PHE A 104 1.74 12.00 -16.66
C PHE A 104 1.85 13.39 -17.27
N VAL A 105 0.80 13.86 -17.95
CA VAL A 105 0.73 15.22 -18.48
C VAL A 105 0.42 16.19 -17.33
N LYS A 106 1.28 17.20 -17.14
CA LYS A 106 1.07 18.29 -16.16
C LYS A 106 0.08 19.34 -16.68
N ASP A 107 -1.04 18.89 -17.23
CA ASP A 107 -2.11 19.74 -17.70
C ASP A 107 -3.36 19.51 -16.85
N PHE A 108 -3.75 20.54 -16.11
CA PHE A 108 -4.94 20.55 -15.26
C PHE A 108 -6.17 21.12 -15.98
N SER A 109 -6.11 21.26 -17.31
CA SER A 109 -7.23 21.74 -18.12
C SER A 109 -8.43 20.79 -18.10
N THR A 110 -8.22 19.50 -17.79
CA THR A 110 -9.29 18.50 -17.77
C THR A 110 -9.64 18.09 -16.34
N PRO A 111 -10.89 18.31 -15.88
CA PRO A 111 -11.32 17.86 -14.56
C PRO A 111 -11.64 16.36 -14.55
N ILE A 112 -11.56 15.74 -13.37
CA ILE A 112 -12.08 14.38 -13.14
C ILE A 112 -13.61 14.47 -13.18
N LYS A 113 -14.24 13.85 -14.19
CA LYS A 113 -15.70 13.86 -14.35
C LYS A 113 -16.34 12.70 -13.58
N GLY A 114 -17.47 12.96 -12.93
CA GLY A 114 -18.26 11.95 -12.22
C GLY A 114 -17.67 11.49 -10.87
N PHE A 115 -16.66 12.19 -10.36
CA PHE A 115 -16.15 12.00 -9.02
C PHE A 115 -16.63 13.12 -8.11
N GLU A 116 -17.31 12.78 -7.03
CA GLU A 116 -17.72 13.71 -5.99
C GLU A 116 -16.72 13.62 -4.83
N ALA A 117 -16.01 14.72 -4.57
CA ALA A 117 -15.03 14.79 -3.50
C ALA A 117 -15.71 15.19 -2.19
N GLU A 118 -15.48 14.42 -1.12
CA GLU A 118 -15.90 14.79 0.23
C GLU A 118 -14.84 15.71 0.87
N LEU A 119 -15.24 16.92 1.25
CA LEU A 119 -14.38 17.88 1.93
C LEU A 119 -14.61 17.82 3.44
N ILE A 120 -13.70 17.16 4.17
CA ILE A 120 -13.72 17.11 5.62
C ILE A 120 -13.14 18.42 6.18
N LEU A 121 -14.00 19.25 6.76
CA LEU A 121 -13.61 20.53 7.34
C LEU A 121 -13.06 20.33 8.76
N LYS A 122 -12.12 21.20 9.16
CA LYS A 122 -11.63 21.25 10.55
C LYS A 122 -12.63 21.88 11.53
N SER A 123 -13.56 22.67 11.01
CA SER A 123 -14.56 23.42 11.77
C SER A 123 -15.80 23.62 10.90
N ASP A 124 -16.97 23.52 11.50
CA ASP A 124 -18.26 23.70 10.83
C ASP A 124 -18.69 25.18 10.76
N VAL A 125 -17.84 26.10 11.23
CA VAL A 125 -18.15 27.54 11.26
C VAL A 125 -17.72 28.21 9.95
N PRO A 126 -18.65 28.78 9.15
CA PRO A 126 -18.30 29.47 7.91
C PRO A 126 -17.59 30.81 8.18
N ILE A 127 -16.61 31.13 7.34
CA ILE A 127 -15.87 32.40 7.39
C ILE A 127 -16.25 33.24 6.18
N PHE A 128 -16.99 34.33 6.41
CA PHE A 128 -17.36 35.28 5.36
C PHE A 128 -16.26 36.34 5.21
N LYS A 129 -15.71 36.48 4.00
CA LYS A 129 -14.74 37.51 3.66
C LYS A 129 -15.28 38.39 2.54
N LYS A 130 -15.06 39.70 2.63
CA LYS A 130 -15.34 40.63 1.53
C LYS A 130 -14.39 40.32 0.37
N ALA A 131 -14.92 40.27 -0.85
CA ALA A 131 -14.11 40.13 -2.05
C ALA A 131 -13.16 41.33 -2.23
N TYR A 132 -11.95 41.06 -2.71
CA TYR A 132 -10.99 42.10 -3.07
C TYR A 132 -11.36 42.71 -4.42
N ASP A 133 -11.07 44.00 -4.58
CA ASP A 133 -11.24 44.66 -5.86
C ASP A 133 -10.20 44.14 -6.87
N VAL A 134 -10.67 43.71 -8.03
CA VAL A 134 -9.78 43.25 -9.12
C VAL A 134 -9.13 44.48 -9.77
N PRO A 135 -7.79 44.54 -9.87
CA PRO A 135 -7.11 45.64 -10.55
C PRO A 135 -7.63 45.81 -11.98
N TYR A 136 -7.87 47.06 -12.40
CA TYR A 136 -8.47 47.36 -13.70
C TYR A 136 -7.76 46.67 -14.88
N ARG A 137 -6.42 46.61 -14.86
CA ARG A 137 -5.59 45.96 -15.87
C ARG A 137 -5.87 44.45 -16.04
N LEU A 138 -6.36 43.79 -14.99
CA LEU A 138 -6.64 42.34 -14.99
C LEU A 138 -8.12 42.03 -15.24
N ARG A 139 -9.02 43.02 -15.11
CA ARG A 139 -10.47 42.82 -15.14
C ARG A 139 -10.93 42.05 -16.37
N GLU A 140 -10.54 42.47 -17.56
CA GLU A 140 -10.97 41.85 -18.82
C GLU A 140 -10.47 40.41 -18.96
N LYS A 141 -9.20 40.15 -18.60
CA LYS A 141 -8.63 38.80 -18.62
C LYS A 141 -9.33 37.86 -17.63
N VAL A 142 -9.67 38.37 -16.45
CA VAL A 142 -10.40 37.61 -15.43
C VAL A 142 -11.81 37.28 -15.92
N LEU A 143 -12.52 38.23 -16.52
CA LEU A 143 -13.87 38.01 -17.06
C LEU A 143 -13.87 36.94 -18.14
N ILE A 144 -12.97 37.01 -19.12
CA ILE A 144 -12.86 35.99 -20.19
C ILE A 144 -12.62 34.60 -19.60
N TYR A 145 -11.79 34.50 -18.56
CA TYR A 145 -11.49 33.23 -17.90
C TYR A 145 -12.69 32.70 -17.11
N LEU A 146 -13.40 33.56 -16.38
CA LEU A 146 -14.62 33.20 -15.65
C LEU A 146 -15.72 32.70 -16.60
N ASP A 147 -15.97 33.42 -17.70
CA ASP A 147 -16.94 33.01 -18.73
C ASP A 147 -16.60 31.63 -19.32
N ARG A 148 -15.30 31.33 -19.48
CA ARG A 148 -14.85 30.02 -19.94
C ARG A 148 -15.16 28.92 -18.92
N LEU A 149 -14.85 29.16 -17.64
CA LEU A 149 -15.12 28.20 -16.56
C LEU A 149 -16.61 27.93 -16.38
N GLU A 150 -17.45 28.95 -16.53
CA GLU A 150 -18.91 28.81 -16.48
C GLU A 150 -19.43 27.95 -17.64
N LYS A 151 -18.95 28.19 -18.88
CA LYS A 151 -19.27 27.35 -20.05
C LYS A 151 -18.82 25.90 -19.90
N GLU A 152 -17.69 25.69 -19.24
CA GLU A 152 -17.16 24.35 -18.92
C GLU A 152 -17.88 23.69 -17.72
N ASN A 153 -18.82 24.38 -17.07
CA ASN A 153 -19.51 23.96 -15.83
C ASN A 153 -18.55 23.65 -14.67
N VAL A 154 -17.41 24.33 -14.62
CA VAL A 154 -16.46 24.25 -13.50
C VAL A 154 -16.89 25.16 -12.34
N ILE A 155 -17.49 26.31 -12.69
CA ILE A 155 -18.14 27.23 -11.76
C ILE A 155 -19.59 27.47 -12.20
N THR A 156 -20.41 27.99 -11.31
CA THR A 156 -21.85 28.23 -11.51
C THR A 156 -22.26 29.55 -10.89
#